data_AF-A0A4Z0R5G0-F1
#
_entry.id   AF-A0A4Z0R5G0-F1
#
_cell.length_a   1.000
_cell.length_b   1.000
_cell.length_c   1.000
_cell.angle_alpha   90.00
_cell.angle_beta   90.00
_cell.angle_gamma   90.00
#
_symmetry.space_group_name_H-M   'P 1'
#
loop_
_entity.id
_entity.type
_entity.pdbx_description
1 polymer ?
#
loop_
_entity_poly.entity_id
_entity_poly.type
_entity_poly.pdbx_seq_one_letter_code
_entity_poly.pdbx_strand_id
1 'polypeptide(L)'
;MKKSLQAILHGPWAYWIGAIFLGVLNILVLIARGKPWGITLNIENWAEWIGTSLGVLDDRGFTFKELMAASGTYLNLGLILGAFWATLVASQVRFRPIRDKKFLFSALIGGLLMGYGARIAYGCNIGALLNGIASSSLTGWIFAIAVFLGTWLGSKLLLRYLM
;
A
#
# COMPACT_ATOMS: atom_id res chain seq x y z
N MET A 1 32.67 6.99 13.35
CA MET A 1 31.68 5.95 13.68
C MET A 1 30.28 6.47 14.05
N LYS A 2 30.09 7.54 14.82
CA LYS A 2 28.74 8.02 15.21
C LYS A 2 27.87 8.56 14.05
N LYS A 3 28.47 9.25 13.07
CA LYS A 3 27.74 9.82 11.90
C LYS A 3 27.22 8.76 10.92
N SER A 4 27.94 7.65 10.71
CA SER A 4 27.50 6.58 9.80
C SER A 4 26.32 5.80 10.38
N LEU A 5 26.34 5.52 11.68
CA LEU A 5 25.21 4.90 12.38
C LEU A 5 23.98 5.81 12.39
N GLN A 6 24.17 7.12 12.59
CA GLN A 6 23.08 8.10 12.49
C GLN A 6 22.50 8.23 11.08
N ALA A 7 23.31 8.13 10.02
CA ALA A 7 22.81 8.15 8.65
C ALA A 7 22.00 6.88 8.31
N ILE A 8 22.43 5.72 8.79
CA ILE A 8 21.68 4.46 8.66
C ILE A 8 20.39 4.51 9.48
N LEU A 9 20.42 5.08 10.69
CA LEU A 9 19.25 5.11 11.59
C LEU A 9 18.25 6.25 11.29
N HIS A 10 18.71 7.40 10.78
CA HIS A 10 17.90 8.64 10.68
C HIS A 10 18.05 9.39 9.35
N GLY A 11 19.02 9.04 8.49
CA GLY A 11 19.27 9.77 7.25
C GLY A 11 18.24 9.46 6.16
N PRO A 12 18.04 10.35 5.17
CA PRO A 12 17.33 9.97 3.96
C PRO A 12 18.18 8.92 3.24
N TRP A 13 17.71 7.67 3.22
CA TRP A 13 18.38 6.60 2.49
C TRP A 13 18.35 6.90 1.00
N ALA A 14 19.41 6.54 0.29
CA ALA A 14 19.42 6.65 -1.16
C ALA A 14 18.33 5.76 -1.76
N TYR A 15 17.64 6.24 -2.79
CA TYR A 15 16.49 5.57 -3.40
C TYR A 15 16.79 4.13 -3.86
N TRP A 16 18.01 3.88 -4.33
CA TRP A 16 18.44 2.55 -4.77
C TRP A 16 18.51 1.55 -3.62
N ILE A 17 18.82 1.99 -2.39
CA ILE A 17 18.82 1.12 -1.20
C ILE A 17 17.40 0.63 -0.95
N GLY A 18 16.42 1.55 -0.95
CA GLY A 18 15.01 1.20 -0.81
C GLY A 18 14.53 0.26 -1.92
N ALA A 19 14.95 0.49 -3.16
CA ALA A 19 14.62 -0.37 -4.30
C ALA A 19 15.18 -1.79 -4.13
N ILE A 20 16.43 -1.94 -3.70
CA ILE A 20 17.05 -3.25 -3.44
C ILE A 20 16.30 -3.98 -2.31
N PHE A 21 16.07 -3.33 -1.17
CA PHE A 21 15.34 -3.96 -0.06
C PHE A 21 13.94 -4.39 -0.47
N LEU A 22 13.21 -3.53 -1.18
CA LEU A 22 11.85 -3.84 -1.62
C LEU A 22 11.84 -4.99 -2.64
N GLY A 23 12.82 -5.06 -3.54
CA GLY A 23 12.99 -6.18 -4.46
C GLY A 23 13.33 -7.49 -3.75
N VAL A 24 14.28 -7.47 -2.82
CA VAL A 24 14.66 -8.65 -2.01
C VAL A 24 13.48 -9.14 -1.18
N LEU A 25 12.77 -8.24 -0.50
CA LEU A 25 11.58 -8.60 0.28
C LEU A 25 10.49 -9.20 -0.61
N ASN A 26 10.30 -8.67 -1.82
CA ASN A 26 9.34 -9.23 -2.77
C ASN A 26 9.70 -10.67 -3.16
N ILE A 27 10.97 -10.93 -3.47
CA ILE A 27 11.48 -12.27 -3.77
C ILE A 27 11.25 -13.21 -2.58
N LEU A 28 11.55 -12.77 -1.37
CA LEU A 28 11.31 -13.58 -0.16
C LEU A 28 9.82 -13.90 0.04
N VAL A 29 8.93 -12.93 -0.20
CA VAL A 29 7.48 -13.15 -0.15
C VAL A 29 7.04 -14.15 -1.21
N LEU A 30 7.58 -14.05 -2.43
CA LEU A 30 7.28 -14.97 -3.53
C LEU A 30 7.72 -16.40 -3.19
N ILE A 31 8.92 -16.58 -2.66
CA ILE A 31 9.45 -17.89 -2.26
C ILE A 31 8.62 -18.47 -1.10
N ALA A 32 8.30 -17.66 -0.09
CA ALA A 32 7.58 -18.13 1.10
C ALA A 32 6.10 -18.46 0.85
N ARG A 33 5.43 -17.72 -0.05
CA ARG A 33 3.97 -17.87 -0.30
C ARG A 33 3.63 -18.55 -1.61
N GLY A 34 4.58 -18.68 -2.54
CA GLY A 34 4.32 -19.09 -3.93
C GLY A 34 3.47 -18.10 -4.73
N LYS A 35 3.19 -16.91 -4.18
CA LYS A 35 2.39 -15.85 -4.79
C LYS A 35 3.10 -14.50 -4.65
N PRO A 36 3.05 -13.63 -5.66
CA PRO A 36 3.71 -12.32 -5.60
C PRO A 36 3.05 -11.42 -4.55
N TRP A 37 3.81 -10.43 -4.06
CA TRP A 37 3.31 -9.50 -3.04
C TRP A 37 2.18 -8.63 -3.60
N GLY A 38 1.00 -8.70 -2.99
CA GLY A 38 -0.12 -7.78 -3.22
C GLY A 38 -0.74 -7.32 -1.91
N ILE A 39 -1.23 -6.08 -1.88
CA ILE A 39 -1.90 -5.47 -0.71
C ILE A 39 -3.42 -5.48 -0.89
N THR A 40 -3.90 -5.11 -2.08
CA THR A 40 -5.32 -4.82 -2.35
C THR A 40 -6.24 -6.02 -2.21
N LEU A 41 -5.79 -7.21 -2.63
CA LEU A 41 -6.53 -8.46 -2.46
C LEU A 41 -6.70 -8.85 -0.98
N ASN A 42 -5.80 -8.42 -0.10
CA ASN A 42 -5.94 -8.71 1.33
C ASN A 42 -6.86 -7.69 2.01
N ILE A 43 -6.85 -6.44 1.53
CA ILE A 43 -7.81 -5.41 1.98
C ILE A 43 -9.24 -5.81 1.59
N GLU A 44 -9.43 -6.51 0.47
CA GLU A 44 -10.71 -7.13 0.11
C GLU A 44 -11.21 -8.09 1.18
N ASN A 45 -10.39 -9.04 1.61
CA ASN A 45 -10.78 -9.99 2.67
C ASN A 45 -11.19 -9.26 3.96
N TRP A 46 -10.52 -8.15 4.28
CA TRP A 46 -10.85 -7.32 5.45
C TRP A 46 -12.20 -6.62 5.25
N ALA A 47 -12.47 -6.11 4.04
CA ALA A 47 -13.75 -5.51 3.70
C ALA A 47 -14.90 -6.52 3.70
N GLU A 48 -14.67 -7.75 3.22
CA GLU A 48 -15.64 -8.83 3.25
C GLU A 48 -15.98 -9.23 4.69
N TRP A 49 -14.98 -9.39 5.56
CA TRP A 49 -15.19 -9.65 6.98
C TRP A 49 -15.98 -8.54 7.67
N ILE A 50 -15.68 -7.27 7.38
CA ILE A 50 -16.46 -6.13 7.91
C ILE A 50 -17.89 -6.18 7.37
N GLY A 51 -18.07 -6.46 6.08
CA GLY A 51 -19.38 -6.52 5.42
C GLY A 51 -20.29 -7.62 5.96
N THR A 52 -19.74 -8.82 6.26
CA THR A 52 -20.49 -9.89 6.92
C THR A 52 -20.77 -9.57 8.38
N SER A 53 -19.79 -9.00 9.10
CA SER A 53 -19.98 -8.60 10.51
C SER A 53 -21.07 -7.55 10.69
N LEU A 54 -21.29 -6.69 9.68
CA LEU A 54 -22.35 -5.69 9.65
C LEU A 54 -23.68 -6.21 9.08
N GLY A 55 -23.74 -7.48 8.65
CA GLY A 55 -24.94 -8.09 8.05
C GLY A 55 -25.30 -7.53 6.66
N VAL A 56 -24.37 -6.86 5.99
CA VAL A 56 -24.55 -6.29 4.64
C VAL A 56 -24.30 -7.33 3.56
N LEU A 57 -23.44 -8.31 3.85
CA LEU A 57 -23.12 -9.44 2.97
C LEU A 57 -23.68 -10.73 3.60
N ASP A 58 -24.20 -11.64 2.77
CA ASP A 58 -24.55 -13.01 3.18
C ASP A 58 -23.35 -13.73 3.84
N ASP A 59 -23.62 -14.83 4.56
CA ASP A 59 -22.66 -15.72 5.27
C ASP A 59 -21.51 -16.33 4.41
N ARG A 60 -21.26 -15.80 3.21
CA ARG A 60 -20.16 -16.17 2.31
C ARG A 60 -18.87 -15.39 2.52
N GLY A 61 -18.84 -14.38 3.39
CA GLY A 61 -17.60 -13.63 3.65
C GLY A 61 -16.67 -14.29 4.67
N PHE A 62 -15.42 -13.83 4.70
CA PHE A 62 -14.38 -14.37 5.58
C PHE A 62 -14.77 -14.33 7.06
N THR A 63 -14.58 -15.46 7.75
CA THR A 63 -14.62 -15.50 9.22
C THR A 63 -13.37 -14.84 9.79
N PHE A 64 -13.44 -14.26 11.00
CA PHE A 64 -12.27 -13.68 11.68
C PHE A 64 -11.07 -14.64 11.77
N LYS A 65 -11.33 -15.94 12.02
CA LYS A 65 -10.29 -16.96 12.08
C LYS A 65 -9.59 -17.17 10.73
N GLU A 66 -10.34 -17.15 9.64
CA GLU A 66 -9.81 -17.28 8.27
C GLU A 66 -9.05 -16.03 7.85
N LEU A 67 -9.57 -14.85 8.22
CA LEU A 67 -8.92 -13.57 8.00
C LEU A 67 -7.55 -13.52 8.66
N MET A 68 -7.46 -13.95 9.92
CA MET A 68 -6.21 -13.96 10.66
C MET A 68 -5.27 -15.05 10.15
N ALA A 69 -5.79 -16.20 9.71
CA ALA A 69 -4.97 -17.25 9.08
C ALA A 69 -4.46 -16.84 7.67
N ALA A 70 -5.08 -15.86 7.01
CA ALA A 70 -4.69 -15.44 5.68
C ALA A 70 -3.29 -14.81 5.68
N SER A 71 -2.39 -15.40 4.90
CA SER A 71 -1.01 -14.93 4.73
C SER A 71 -0.90 -13.45 4.31
N GLY A 72 -1.94 -12.92 3.67
CA GLY A 72 -2.05 -11.52 3.29
C GLY A 72 -2.25 -10.54 4.45
N THR A 73 -3.00 -10.96 5.47
CA THR A 73 -3.26 -10.16 6.69
C THR A 73 -1.97 -9.92 7.44
N TYR A 74 -1.12 -10.93 7.59
CA TYR A 74 0.19 -10.78 8.24
C TYR A 74 1.12 -9.82 7.49
N LEU A 75 1.12 -9.83 6.15
CA LEU A 75 1.92 -8.88 5.37
C LEU A 75 1.41 -7.45 5.52
N ASN A 76 0.10 -7.24 5.50
CA ASN A 76 -0.49 -5.91 5.69
C ASN A 76 -0.23 -5.40 7.12
N LEU A 77 -0.42 -6.24 8.14
CA LEU A 77 -0.12 -5.89 9.52
C LEU A 77 1.38 -5.63 9.71
N GLY A 78 2.24 -6.47 9.13
CA GLY A 78 3.69 -6.28 9.14
C GLY A 78 4.11 -4.98 8.47
N LEU A 79 3.45 -4.58 7.38
CA LEU A 79 3.68 -3.29 6.73
C LEU A 79 3.25 -2.12 7.63
N ILE A 80 2.06 -2.19 8.23
CA ILE A 80 1.54 -1.13 9.12
C ILE A 80 2.41 -0.98 10.37
N LEU A 81 2.66 -2.10 11.07
CA LEU A 81 3.46 -2.13 12.30
C LEU A 81 4.93 -1.81 12.02
N GLY A 82 5.48 -2.29 10.90
CA GLY A 82 6.83 -2.01 10.47
C GLY A 82 7.03 -0.54 10.12
N ALA A 83 6.10 0.08 9.39
CA ALA A 83 6.13 1.51 9.11
C ALA A 83 6.01 2.34 10.40
N PHE A 84 5.13 1.94 11.32
CA PHE A 84 4.99 2.59 12.61
C PHE A 84 6.29 2.50 13.43
N TRP A 85 6.88 1.30 13.53
CA TRP A 85 8.16 1.10 14.21
C TRP A 85 9.31 1.89 13.57
N ALA A 86 9.40 1.91 12.24
CA ALA A 86 10.41 2.69 11.53
C ALA A 86 10.30 4.19 11.84
N THR A 87 9.08 4.73 11.91
CA THR A 87 8.88 6.16 12.26
C THR A 87 9.20 6.47 13.73
N LEU A 88 8.97 5.51 14.64
CA LEU A 88 9.38 5.60 16.05
C LEU A 88 10.90 5.62 16.19
N VAL A 89 11.61 4.69 15.55
CA VAL A 89 13.07 4.61 15.58
C VAL A 89 13.70 5.86 14.95
N ALA A 90 13.13 6.37 13.86
CA ALA A 90 13.58 7.61 13.24
C ALA A 90 13.27 8.87 14.07
N SER A 91 12.53 8.74 15.19
CA SER A 91 12.04 9.86 16.00
C SER A 91 11.23 10.88 15.19
N GLN A 92 10.52 10.41 14.16
CA GLN A 92 9.73 11.24 13.22
C GLN A 92 8.22 11.12 13.42
N VAL A 93 7.78 10.50 14.52
CA VAL A 93 6.35 10.40 14.84
C VAL A 93 5.78 11.80 15.02
N ARG A 94 4.91 12.19 14.09
CA ARG A 94 4.18 13.45 14.13
C ARG A 94 2.71 13.18 13.88
N PHE A 95 1.90 13.35 14.91
CA PHE A 95 0.46 13.39 14.76
C PHE A 95 0.06 14.73 14.17
N ARG A 96 -0.49 14.69 12.95
CA ARG A 96 -1.01 15.88 12.26
C ARG A 96 -2.53 15.78 12.27
N PRO A 97 -3.24 16.58 13.08
CA PRO A 97 -4.70 16.61 13.02
C PRO A 97 -5.14 17.12 11.65
N ILE A 98 -6.31 16.66 11.22
CA ILE A 98 -6.92 17.11 9.96
C ILE A 98 -7.27 18.58 10.12
N ARG A 99 -6.59 19.45 9.37
CA ARG A 99 -6.78 20.91 9.46
C ARG A 99 -8.12 21.38 8.90
N ASP A 100 -8.57 20.79 7.79
CA ASP A 100 -9.73 21.28 7.05
C ASP A 100 -10.63 20.14 6.58
N LYS A 101 -11.95 20.41 6.59
CA LYS A 101 -12.97 19.50 6.05
C LYS A 101 -12.74 19.20 4.57
N LYS A 102 -12.19 20.15 3.80
CA LYS A 102 -11.85 19.96 2.39
C LYS A 102 -10.81 18.84 2.20
N PHE A 103 -9.78 18.80 3.05
CA PHE A 103 -8.78 17.73 3.02
C PHE A 103 -9.40 16.38 3.37
N LEU A 104 -10.30 16.31 4.35
CA LEU A 104 -11.02 15.08 4.68
C LEU A 104 -11.84 14.55 3.50
N PHE A 105 -12.65 15.41 2.87
CA PHE A 105 -13.45 15.02 1.70
C PHE A 105 -12.57 14.58 0.52
N SER A 106 -11.49 15.31 0.25
CA SER A 106 -10.50 14.94 -0.76
C SER A 106 -9.88 13.58 -0.50
N ALA A 107 -9.48 13.29 0.74
CA ALA A 107 -8.87 12.01 1.12
C ALA A 107 -9.87 10.86 0.98
N LEU A 108 -11.13 11.06 1.38
CA LEU A 108 -12.20 10.06 1.23
C LEU A 108 -12.48 9.76 -0.24
N ILE A 109 -12.67 10.78 -1.08
CA ILE A 109 -12.90 10.61 -2.52
C ILE A 109 -11.69 9.95 -3.17
N GLY A 110 -10.47 10.37 -2.83
CA GLY A 110 -9.24 9.78 -3.34
C GLY A 110 -9.11 8.30 -2.96
N GLY A 111 -9.44 7.93 -1.72
CA GLY A 111 -9.45 6.55 -1.26
C GLY A 111 -10.46 5.68 -2.01
N LEU A 112 -11.68 6.19 -2.22
CA LEU A 112 -12.72 5.50 -3.00
C LEU A 112 -12.29 5.27 -4.46
N LEU A 113 -11.74 6.31 -5.12
CA LEU A 113 -11.23 6.20 -6.48
C LEU A 113 -10.06 5.22 -6.58
N MET A 114 -9.15 5.24 -5.60
CA MET A 114 -8.02 4.30 -5.52
C MET A 114 -8.50 2.86 -5.35
N GLY A 115 -9.49 2.61 -4.49
CA GLY A 115 -10.09 1.29 -4.29
C GLY A 115 -10.81 0.79 -5.54
N TYR A 116 -11.64 1.63 -6.15
CA TYR A 116 -12.36 1.33 -7.39
C TYR A 116 -11.40 1.00 -8.54
N GLY A 117 -10.40 1.87 -8.76
CA GLY A 117 -9.38 1.66 -9.79
C GLY A 117 -8.56 0.40 -9.55
N ALA A 118 -8.20 0.09 -8.30
CA ALA A 118 -7.48 -1.12 -7.96
C ALA A 118 -8.26 -2.41 -8.29
N ARG A 119 -9.59 -2.39 -8.18
CA ARG A 119 -10.43 -3.54 -8.55
C ARG A 119 -10.54 -3.71 -10.05
N ILE A 120 -10.77 -2.63 -10.80
CA ILE A 120 -10.80 -2.69 -12.27
C ILE A 120 -9.47 -3.16 -12.84
N ALA A 121 -8.37 -2.66 -12.27
CA ALA A 121 -7.02 -3.04 -12.71
C ALA A 121 -6.55 -4.40 -12.14
N TYR A 122 -7.33 -5.04 -11.26
CA TYR A 122 -6.94 -6.24 -10.51
C TYR A 122 -5.56 -6.13 -9.86
N GLY A 123 -5.22 -4.95 -9.33
CA GLY A 123 -3.85 -4.65 -8.97
C GLY A 123 -3.63 -3.39 -8.14
N CYS A 124 -2.39 -3.24 -7.68
CA CYS A 124 -1.90 -2.06 -6.99
C CYS A 124 -0.47 -1.76 -7.43
N ASN A 125 0.14 -0.69 -6.89
CA ASN A 125 1.52 -0.34 -7.25
C ASN A 125 2.53 -1.46 -6.92
N ILE A 126 2.33 -2.24 -5.86
CA ILE A 126 3.23 -3.37 -5.58
C ILE A 126 2.88 -4.55 -6.52
N GLY A 127 1.58 -4.85 -6.65
CA GLY A 127 1.09 -5.99 -7.42
C GLY A 127 1.26 -5.85 -8.94
N ALA A 128 0.63 -4.85 -9.53
CA ALA A 128 0.54 -4.66 -10.97
C ALA A 128 1.73 -3.88 -11.55
N LEU A 129 2.20 -2.83 -10.86
CA LEU A 129 3.34 -2.07 -11.35
C LEU A 129 4.65 -2.83 -11.11
N LEU A 130 5.00 -3.11 -9.85
CA LEU A 130 6.31 -3.68 -9.53
C LEU A 130 6.43 -5.13 -10.00
N ASN A 131 5.52 -6.03 -9.62
CA ASN A 131 5.61 -7.42 -10.06
C ASN A 131 5.29 -7.57 -11.55
N GLY A 132 4.34 -6.79 -12.08
CA GLY A 132 4.00 -6.85 -13.50
C GLY A 132 5.15 -6.40 -14.40
N ILE A 133 5.87 -5.34 -14.05
CA ILE A 133 7.08 -4.94 -14.79
C ILE A 133 8.20 -5.96 -14.58
N ALA A 134 8.40 -6.47 -13.36
CA ALA A 134 9.42 -7.48 -13.08
C ALA A 134 9.21 -8.78 -13.87
N SER A 135 7.95 -9.17 -14.12
CA SER A 135 7.60 -10.30 -14.97
C SER A 135 7.50 -9.94 -16.45
N SER A 136 7.91 -8.74 -16.86
CA SER A 136 7.80 -8.20 -18.23
C SER A 136 6.39 -8.29 -18.84
N SER A 137 5.36 -8.17 -18.00
CA SER A 137 3.96 -8.23 -18.42
C SER A 137 3.51 -6.93 -19.10
N LEU A 138 2.86 -7.05 -20.25
CA LEU A 138 2.30 -5.90 -20.98
C LEU A 138 1.29 -5.12 -20.12
N THR A 139 0.47 -5.84 -19.33
CA THR A 139 -0.51 -5.23 -18.42
C THR A 139 0.17 -4.37 -17.35
N GLY A 140 1.35 -4.77 -16.86
CA GLY A 140 2.14 -4.00 -15.91
C GLY A 140 2.65 -2.68 -16.49
N TRP A 141 3.11 -2.71 -17.75
CA TRP A 141 3.55 -1.50 -18.46
C TRP A 141 2.40 -0.54 -18.77
N ILE A 142 1.25 -1.05 -19.20
CA ILE A 142 0.04 -0.25 -19.42
C ILE A 142 -0.41 0.40 -18.10
N PHE A 143 -0.41 -0.38 -17.01
CA PHE A 143 -0.71 0.11 -15.67
C PHE A 143 0.26 1.23 -15.24
N ALA A 144 1.55 1.10 -15.56
CA ALA A 144 2.55 2.13 -15.26
C ALA A 144 2.23 3.48 -15.89
N ILE A 145 1.90 3.47 -17.19
CA ILE A 145 1.55 4.69 -17.93
C ILE A 145 0.26 5.30 -17.36
N ALA A 146 -0.77 4.46 -17.12
CA ALA A 146 -2.04 4.91 -16.58
C ALA A 146 -1.90 5.53 -15.18
N VAL A 147 -1.14 4.89 -14.28
CA VAL A 147 -0.87 5.41 -12.94
C VAL A 147 -0.04 6.69 -13.00
N PHE A 148 0.94 6.78 -13.89
CA PHE A 148 1.72 8.00 -14.06
C PHE A 148 0.84 9.19 -14.48
N LEU A 149 0.00 9.01 -15.50
CA LEU A 149 -0.93 10.05 -15.95
C LEU A 149 -1.96 10.41 -14.88
N GLY A 150 -2.53 9.41 -14.20
CA GLY A 150 -3.50 9.60 -13.13
C GLY A 150 -2.92 10.34 -11.93
N THR A 151 -1.70 10.00 -11.51
CA THR A 151 -1.00 10.69 -10.40
C THR A 151 -0.58 12.10 -10.78
N TRP A 152 -0.17 12.33 -12.03
CA TRP A 152 0.14 13.68 -12.53
C TRP A 152 -1.10 14.60 -12.50
N LEU A 153 -2.22 14.13 -13.05
CA LEU A 153 -3.49 14.87 -13.03
C LEU A 153 -4.01 15.08 -11.61
N GLY A 154 -4.00 14.02 -10.78
CA GLY A 154 -4.42 14.08 -9.38
C GLY A 154 -3.58 15.04 -8.55
N SER A 155 -2.26 15.06 -8.76
CA SER A 155 -1.36 16.01 -8.09
C SER A 155 -1.67 17.45 -8.50
N LYS A 156 -1.87 17.71 -9.80
CA LYS A 156 -2.23 19.04 -10.28
C LYS A 156 -3.57 19.53 -9.72
N LEU A 157 -4.54 18.63 -9.57
CA LEU A 157 -5.82 18.93 -8.93
C LEU A 157 -5.64 19.25 -7.44
N LEU A 158 -4.89 18.43 -6.71
CA LEU A 158 -4.64 18.62 -5.29
C LEU A 158 -3.91 19.94 -5.01
N LEU A 159 -2.88 20.26 -5.80
CA LEU A 159 -2.15 21.52 -5.71
C LEU A 159 -3.02 22.75 -6.00
N ARG A 160 -4.07 22.62 -6.83
CA ARG A 160 -4.89 23.76 -7.26
C ARG A 160 -6.08 24.04 -6.34
N TYR A 161 -6.65 23.01 -5.73
CA TYR A 161 -7.91 23.10 -4.98
C TYR A 161 -7.75 22.94 -3.47
N LEU A 162 -6.66 22.32 -3.01
CA LEU A 162 -6.49 21.91 -1.62
C LEU A 162 -5.36 22.65 -0.90
N MET A 163 -4.30 23.03 -1.61
CA MET A 163 -3.22 23.88 -1.11
C MET A 163 -3.35 25.29 -1.65
#